data_AF-A0A4Y1Q622-F1
#
_entry.id   AF-A0A4Y1Q622-F1
#
_cell.length_a   1.000
_cell.length_b   1.000
_cell.length_c   1.000
_cell.angle_alpha   90.00
_cell.angle_beta   90.00
_cell.angle_gamma   90.00
#
_symmetry.space_group_name_H-M   'P 1'
#
loop_
_entity.id
_entity.type
_entity.pdbx_description
1 polymer ?
#
loop_
_entity_poly.entity_id
_entity_poly.type
_entity_poly.pdbx_seq_one_letter_code
_entity_poly.pdbx_strand_id
1 'polypeptide(L)'
;ASDTGALRLLTGDVHSKIYLTTTTPSGFNALSQPFTSHTSSVEDLQWSPSEPTVFASCSADCSVQIWDVRSKGRRSVAGIEPAHES
;
A
#
# COMPACT_ATOMS: atom_id res chain seq x y z
N ALA A 1 8.64 17.39 22.99
CA ALA A 1 9.55 16.97 21.90
C ALA A 1 8.66 16.37 20.82
N SER A 2 8.62 16.98 19.64
CA SER A 2 7.81 16.46 18.52
C SER A 2 8.39 15.12 18.11
N ASP A 3 7.66 14.04 18.36
CA ASP A 3 7.86 12.78 17.67
C ASP A 3 7.54 13.04 16.20
N THR A 4 8.55 13.49 15.44
CA THR A 4 8.47 13.53 13.98
C THR A 4 8.56 12.09 13.53
N GLY A 5 7.49 11.33 13.76
CA GLY A 5 7.36 9.96 13.30
C GLY A 5 7.73 9.91 11.83
N ALA A 6 8.57 8.95 11.46
CA ALA A 6 9.08 8.84 10.09
C ALA A 6 7.91 8.93 9.10
N LEU A 7 7.99 9.87 8.16
CA LEU A 7 6.97 10.05 7.14
C LEU A 7 6.95 8.79 6.26
N ARG A 8 5.74 8.35 5.94
CA ARG A 8 5.46 7.16 5.15
C ARG A 8 4.68 7.54 3.91
N LEU A 9 5.16 7.10 2.75
CA LEU A 9 4.55 7.31 1.44
C LEU A 9 4.25 5.96 0.79
N LEU A 10 3.04 5.80 0.27
CA LEU A 10 2.67 4.66 -0.57
C LEU A 10 2.68 5.09 -2.03
N THR A 11 3.15 4.22 -2.91
CA THR A 11 3.13 4.43 -4.36
C THR A 11 2.73 3.14 -5.06
N GLY A 12 1.72 3.19 -5.91
CA GLY A 12 1.30 2.08 -6.78
C GLY A 12 1.95 2.21 -8.16
N ASP A 13 2.05 1.10 -8.90
CA ASP A 13 2.50 1.10 -10.29
C ASP A 13 1.58 0.31 -11.22
N VAL A 14 1.84 0.44 -12.52
CA VAL A 14 1.15 -0.25 -13.62
C VAL A 14 1.40 -1.77 -13.63
N HIS A 15 2.42 -2.25 -12.91
CA HIS A 15 2.78 -3.68 -12.82
C HIS A 15 2.25 -4.34 -11.53
N SER A 16 1.16 -3.80 -10.98
CA SER A 16 0.44 -4.29 -9.81
C SER A 16 1.21 -4.22 -8.47
N LYS A 17 2.32 -3.49 -8.43
CA LYS A 17 3.14 -3.36 -7.22
C LYS A 17 2.78 -2.11 -6.45
N ILE A 18 2.83 -2.21 -5.13
CA ILE A 18 2.72 -1.08 -4.22
C ILE A 18 4.01 -1.03 -3.39
N TYR A 19 4.65 0.12 -3.34
CA TYR A 19 5.86 0.33 -2.54
C TYR A 19 5.57 1.22 -1.34
N LEU A 20 6.20 0.91 -0.21
CA LEU A 20 6.24 1.78 0.96
C LEU A 20 7.60 2.46 1.01
N THR A 21 7.59 3.78 1.09
CA THR A 21 8.77 4.62 1.26
C THR A 21 8.75 5.25 2.64
N THR A 22 9.87 5.16 3.36
CA THR A 22 10.05 5.75 4.70
C THR A 22 11.11 6.83 4.67
N THR A 23 10.96 7.88 5.47
CA THR A 23 12.02 8.88 5.65
C THR A 23 13.08 8.41 6.65
N THR A 24 14.32 8.63 6.29
CA THR A 24 15.51 8.54 7.13
C THR A 24 16.14 9.94 7.26
N PRO A 25 17.05 10.17 8.22
CA PRO A 25 17.80 11.44 8.28
C PRO A 25 18.55 11.78 6.98
N SER A 26 18.89 10.77 6.17
CA SER A 26 19.58 10.93 4.88
C SER A 26 18.64 11.01 3.67
N GLY A 27 17.32 11.03 3.88
CA GLY A 27 16.33 11.17 2.80
C GLY A 27 15.31 10.03 2.75
N PHE A 28 14.66 9.87 1.60
CA PHE A 28 13.61 8.87 1.39
C PHE A 28 14.20 7.52 1.00
N ASN A 29 13.76 6.45 1.66
CA ASN A 29 14.16 5.08 1.36
C ASN A 29 12.92 4.24 1.00
N ALA A 30 12.82 3.86 -0.27
CA ALA A 30 11.79 2.93 -0.73
C ALA A 30 12.18 1.50 -0.32
N LEU A 31 11.25 0.79 0.32
CA LEU A 31 11.49 -0.59 0.72
C LEU A 31 11.53 -1.49 -0.53
N SER A 32 12.53 -2.37 -0.59
CA SER A 32 12.78 -3.22 -1.77
C SER A 32 11.69 -4.26 -2.04
N GLN A 33 10.94 -4.64 -1.00
CA GLN A 33 9.86 -5.62 -1.11
C GLN A 33 8.52 -4.89 -1.28
N PRO A 34 7.86 -5.00 -2.46
CA PRO A 34 6.54 -4.42 -2.67
C PRO A 34 5.45 -5.22 -1.98
N PHE A 35 4.27 -4.61 -1.84
CA PHE A 35 3.04 -5.34 -1.63
C PHE A 35 2.56 -5.95 -2.94
N THR A 36 2.08 -7.18 -2.85
CA THR A 36 1.67 -7.97 -4.01
C THR A 36 0.40 -8.71 -3.67
N SER A 37 -0.66 -8.46 -4.43
CA SER A 37 -1.86 -9.31 -4.51
C SER A 37 -2.66 -8.90 -5.74
N HIS A 38 -2.66 -7.60 -6.08
CA HIS A 38 -3.20 -7.11 -7.34
C HIS A 38 -2.54 -7.79 -8.55
N THR A 39 -3.32 -7.92 -9.63
CA THR A 39 -2.90 -8.52 -10.89
C THR A 39 -2.95 -7.55 -12.08
N SER A 40 -3.33 -6.29 -11.84
CA SER A 40 -3.31 -5.20 -12.83
C SER A 40 -2.83 -3.88 -12.20
N SER A 41 -2.87 -2.79 -12.97
CA SER A 41 -2.45 -1.45 -12.54
C SER A 41 -3.17 -1.00 -11.26
N VAL A 42 -2.43 -0.39 -10.33
CA VAL A 42 -2.98 0.17 -9.08
C VAL A 42 -3.40 1.61 -9.34
N GLU A 43 -4.67 1.92 -9.10
CA GLU A 43 -5.27 3.19 -9.50
C GLU A 43 -5.44 4.17 -8.34
N ASP A 44 -5.62 3.67 -7.12
CA ASP A 44 -5.73 4.51 -5.92
C ASP A 44 -5.16 3.82 -4.67
N LEU A 45 -4.73 4.63 -3.71
CA LEU A 45 -4.12 4.23 -2.45
C LEU A 45 -4.54 5.18 -1.33
N GLN A 46 -5.10 4.62 -0.26
CA GLN A 46 -5.55 5.42 0.88
C GLN A 46 -5.13 4.80 2.22
N TRP A 47 -4.35 5.54 3.00
CA TRP A 47 -4.07 5.16 4.39
C TRP A 47 -5.35 5.17 5.22
N SER A 48 -5.47 4.23 6.16
CA SER A 48 -6.57 4.25 7.12
C SER A 48 -6.49 5.49 8.01
N PRO A 49 -7.61 6.20 8.23
CA PRO A 49 -7.65 7.35 9.12
C PRO A 49 -7.57 6.96 10.60
N SER A 50 -7.89 5.70 10.95
CA SER A 50 -7.93 5.22 12.34
C SER A 50 -6.83 4.23 12.68
N GLU A 51 -6.29 3.52 11.68
CA GLU A 51 -5.31 2.44 11.88
C GLU A 51 -3.99 2.77 11.18
N PRO A 52 -2.96 3.27 11.89
CA PRO A 52 -1.73 3.78 11.28
C PRO A 52 -0.95 2.77 10.45
N THR A 53 -1.24 1.47 10.56
CA THR A 53 -0.53 0.39 9.85
C THR A 53 -1.32 -0.16 8.68
N VAL A 54 -2.54 0.33 8.47
CA VAL A 54 -3.48 -0.20 7.48
C VAL A 54 -3.69 0.79 6.35
N PHE A 55 -3.81 0.28 5.13
CA PHE A 55 -4.23 1.06 3.97
C PHE A 55 -5.13 0.23 3.05
N ALA A 56 -5.81 0.90 2.14
CA ALA A 56 -6.63 0.32 1.09
C ALA A 56 -6.09 0.70 -0.30
N SER A 57 -6.38 -0.14 -1.30
CA SER A 57 -6.09 0.15 -2.71
C SER A 57 -7.20 -0.37 -3.62
N CYS A 58 -7.33 0.23 -4.81
CA CYS A 58 -8.11 -0.32 -5.92
C CYS A 58 -7.22 -0.49 -7.17
N SER A 59 -7.67 -1.34 -8.09
CA SER A 59 -6.90 -1.70 -9.29
C SER A 59 -7.81 -2.00 -10.48
N ALA A 60 -7.26 -1.87 -11.67
CA ALA A 60 -7.87 -2.34 -12.91
C ALA A 60 -8.10 -3.86 -12.96
N ASP A 61 -7.69 -4.63 -11.94
CA ASP A 61 -8.07 -6.04 -11.78
C ASP A 61 -9.47 -6.24 -11.18
N CYS A 62 -10.25 -5.17 -11.06
CA CYS A 62 -11.60 -5.16 -10.49
C CYS A 62 -11.65 -5.43 -8.98
N SER A 63 -10.53 -5.36 -8.26
CA SER A 63 -10.48 -5.63 -6.83
C SER A 63 -10.24 -4.38 -5.98
N VAL A 64 -10.79 -4.40 -4.76
CA VAL A 64 -10.40 -3.49 -3.68
C VAL A 64 -9.78 -4.32 -2.57
N GLN A 65 -8.58 -3.95 -2.14
CA GLN A 65 -7.78 -4.73 -1.19
C GLN A 65 -7.39 -3.91 0.04
N ILE A 66 -7.33 -4.59 1.18
CA ILE A 66 -6.90 -4.05 2.47
C ILE A 66 -5.56 -4.67 2.84
N TRP A 67 -4.68 -3.85 3.39
CA TRP A 67 -3.29 -4.19 3.66
C TRP A 67 -2.90 -3.80 5.07
N ASP A 68 -2.03 -4.58 5.70
CA ASP A 68 -1.32 -4.19 6.92
C ASP A 68 0.18 -4.23 6.64
N VAL A 69 0.87 -3.09 6.86
CA VAL A 69 2.31 -2.96 6.59
C VAL A 69 3.19 -3.86 7.46
N ARG A 70 2.65 -4.41 8.55
CA ARG A 70 3.32 -5.37 9.44
C ARG A 70 3.25 -6.80 8.90
N SER A 71 2.41 -7.06 7.89
CA SER A 71 2.28 -8.39 7.28
C SER A 71 3.60 -8.82 6.63
N LYS A 72 4.18 -9.92 7.12
CA LYS A 72 5.50 -10.42 6.69
C LYS A 72 5.58 -10.71 5.18
N GLY A 73 4.46 -11.08 4.56
CA GLY A 73 4.39 -11.37 3.13
C GLY A 73 4.00 -10.19 2.25
N ARG A 74 3.64 -9.04 2.84
CA ARG A 74 3.09 -7.88 2.13
C ARG A 74 1.97 -8.26 1.15
N ARG A 75 1.19 -9.27 1.53
CA ARG A 75 -0.04 -9.68 0.86
C ARG A 75 -1.21 -8.90 1.47
N SER A 76 -2.25 -8.70 0.68
CA SER A 76 -3.53 -8.20 1.18
C SER A 76 -4.05 -9.12 2.30
N VAL A 77 -4.62 -8.52 3.34
CA VAL A 77 -5.19 -9.25 4.49
C VAL A 77 -6.68 -9.51 4.32
N ALA A 78 -7.34 -8.73 3.46
CA ALA A 78 -8.71 -8.89 3.04
C ALA A 78 -8.91 -8.18 1.69
N GLY A 79 -9.98 -8.50 0.97
CA GLY A 79 -10.32 -7.84 -0.28
C GLY A 79 -11.69 -8.30 -0.80
N ILE A 80 -12.21 -7.57 -1.77
CA ILE A 80 -13.43 -7.90 -2.50
C ILE A 80 -13.07 -8.10 -3.97
N GLU A 81 -13.46 -9.25 -4.52
CA GLU A 81 -13.23 -9.67 -5.90
C GLU A 81 -14.50 -10.37 -6.42
N PRO A 82 -15.27 -9.78 -7.38
CA PRO A 82 -15.11 -8.46 -7.99
C PRO A 82 -15.74 -7.33 -7.17
N ALA A 83 -15.07 -6.17 -7.08
CA ALA A 83 -15.54 -4.97 -6.38
C ALA A 83 -16.15 -3.90 -7.33
N HIS A 84 -15.71 -3.86 -8.59
CA HIS A 84 -16.21 -2.92 -9.62
C HIS A 84 -16.01 -3.49 -11.03
N GLU A 85 -16.56 -2.82 -12.04
CA GLU A 85 -16.29 -3.12 -13.46
C GLU A 85 -14.96 -2.48 -13.89
N SER A 86 -14.26 -3.08 -14.87
CA SER A 86 -13.01 -2.55 -15.44
C SER A 86 -13.25 -1.55 -16.56
#